data_AF-A0A2L2YT43-F1
#
_entry.id   AF-A0A2L2YT43-F1
#
_cell.length_a   1.000
_cell.length_b   1.000
_cell.length_c   1.000
_cell.angle_alpha   90.00
_cell.angle_beta   90.00
_cell.angle_gamma   90.00
#
_symmetry.space_group_name_H-M   'P 1'
#
loop_
_entity.id
_entity.type
_entity.pdbx_description
1 polymer ?
#
loop_
_entity_poly.entity_id
_entity_poly.type
_entity_poly.pdbx_seq_one_letter_code
_entity_poly.pdbx_strand_id
1 'polypeptide(L)'
;WSNYLRNVFRDSMLSGVPQILLAESKVKKCVLTLVFLSCIVGYLYQSSEFLRLYRKYETVVDIRLTNSNLTELPSITFCNYDGSNITKICGELKPDWCYPLSEEPELPEKVCECLPQRYCENGTFKDRKVLPFFGYGEISKLPPDERLKYIQDLNDVIRSCSFLVHGNQPEDSFRTSGSQVFPLITFMVF
;
A
#
# COMPACT_ATOMS: atom_id res chain seq x y z
N TRP A 1 -11.89 32.41 -59.96
CA TRP A 1 -12.02 31.82 -58.60
C TRP A 1 -13.31 31.02 -58.43
N SER A 2 -14.49 31.57 -58.78
CA SER A 2 -15.80 30.87 -58.67
C SER A 2 -15.88 29.48 -59.34
N ASN A 3 -15.34 29.31 -60.55
CA ASN A 3 -15.38 28.03 -61.27
C ASN A 3 -14.46 26.95 -60.68
N TYR A 4 -13.34 27.34 -60.06
CA TYR A 4 -12.40 26.40 -59.46
C TYR A 4 -12.97 25.77 -58.18
N LEU A 5 -13.54 26.60 -57.29
CA LEU A 5 -14.21 26.13 -56.09
C LEU A 5 -15.39 25.21 -56.41
N ARG A 6 -16.13 25.50 -57.48
CA ARG A 6 -17.24 24.67 -57.96
C ARG A 6 -16.79 23.25 -58.33
N ASN A 7 -15.64 23.11 -59.00
CA ASN A 7 -15.12 21.81 -59.39
C ASN A 7 -14.58 21.04 -58.18
N VAL A 8 -13.79 21.69 -57.32
CA VAL A 8 -13.23 21.05 -56.11
C VAL A 8 -14.33 20.54 -55.17
N PHE A 9 -15.40 21.31 -54.99
CA PHE A 9 -16.53 20.89 -54.16
C PHE A 9 -17.44 19.85 -54.81
N ARG A 10 -17.48 19.79 -56.15
CA ARG A 10 -18.20 18.75 -56.87
C ARG A 10 -17.50 17.39 -56.74
N ASP A 11 -16.18 17.40 -56.67
CA ASP A 11 -15.32 16.21 -56.55
C ASP A 11 -15.00 15.86 -55.08
N SER A 12 -15.59 16.56 -54.12
CA SER A 12 -15.39 16.29 -52.70
C SER A 12 -16.14 15.02 -52.27
N MET A 13 -15.49 14.18 -51.46
CA MET A 13 -16.11 12.99 -50.86
C MET A 13 -17.20 13.29 -49.82
N LEU A 14 -17.40 14.56 -49.46
CA LEU A 14 -18.51 14.99 -48.60
C LEU A 14 -19.83 14.93 -49.38
N SER A 15 -20.59 13.86 -49.17
CA SER A 15 -21.85 13.54 -49.85
C SER A 15 -22.90 14.66 -49.88
N GLY A 16 -22.88 15.60 -48.92
CA GLY A 16 -23.80 16.75 -48.87
C GLY A 16 -23.42 17.93 -49.78
N VAL A 17 -22.12 18.12 -50.04
CA VAL A 17 -21.60 19.27 -50.77
C VAL A 17 -21.98 19.29 -52.27
N PRO A 18 -21.85 18.20 -53.04
CA PRO A 18 -22.23 18.21 -54.45
C PRO A 18 -23.75 18.39 -54.65
N GLN A 19 -24.58 17.93 -53.70
CA GLN A 19 -26.04 18.08 -53.76
C GLN A 19 -26.50 19.53 -53.54
N ILE A 20 -25.80 20.28 -52.68
CA ILE A 20 -26.05 21.72 -52.45
C ILE A 20 -25.67 22.55 -53.70
N LEU A 21 -24.61 22.13 -54.40
CA LEU A 21 -24.08 22.81 -55.58
C LEU A 21 -24.91 22.58 -56.83
N LEU A 22 -25.47 21.39 -56.99
CA LEU A 22 -26.29 20.98 -58.14
C LEU A 22 -27.78 21.38 -57.99
N ALA A 23 -28.21 21.89 -56.83
CA ALA A 23 -29.58 22.35 -56.64
C ALA A 23 -29.87 23.65 -57.43
N GLU A 24 -30.80 23.57 -58.38
CA GLU A 24 -31.21 24.70 -59.24
C GLU A 24 -32.07 25.74 -58.49
N SER A 25 -32.90 25.30 -57.54
CA SER A 25 -33.78 26.19 -56.78
C SER A 25 -33.07 26.82 -55.57
N LYS A 26 -33.17 28.15 -55.43
CA LYS A 26 -32.62 28.91 -54.29
C LYS A 26 -33.16 28.42 -52.94
N VAL A 27 -34.44 28.03 -52.88
CA VAL A 27 -35.07 27.52 -51.66
C VAL A 27 -34.51 26.16 -51.28
N LYS A 28 -34.43 25.23 -52.25
CA LYS A 28 -33.87 23.89 -52.04
C LYS A 28 -32.42 23.96 -51.60
N LYS A 29 -31.64 24.85 -52.20
CA LYS A 29 -30.24 25.11 -51.82
C LYS A 29 -30.12 25.63 -50.38
N CYS A 30 -31.00 26.53 -49.96
CA CYS A 30 -31.02 27.06 -48.59
C CYS A 30 -31.32 25.96 -47.57
N VAL A 31 -32.37 25.15 -47.81
CA VAL A 31 -32.73 24.03 -46.93
C VAL A 31 -31.61 23.00 -46.84
N LEU A 32 -31.03 22.58 -47.97
CA LEU A 32 -29.93 21.61 -47.97
C LEU A 32 -28.68 22.14 -47.24
N THR A 33 -28.40 23.45 -47.37
CA THR A 33 -27.30 24.11 -46.65
C THR A 33 -27.56 24.13 -45.15
N LEU A 34 -28.78 24.44 -44.71
CA LEU A 34 -29.14 24.42 -43.29
C LEU A 34 -29.02 23.03 -42.69
N VAL A 35 -29.51 22.00 -43.39
CA VAL A 35 -29.37 20.61 -42.96
C VAL A 35 -27.88 20.23 -42.85
N PHE A 36 -27.07 20.55 -43.86
CA PHE A 36 -25.65 20.27 -43.84
C PHE A 36 -24.91 20.98 -42.69
N LEU A 37 -25.21 22.25 -42.44
CA LEU A 37 -24.66 22.99 -41.30
C LEU A 37 -25.09 22.37 -39.98
N SER A 38 -26.35 21.96 -39.84
CA SER A 38 -26.83 21.29 -38.63
C SER A 38 -26.08 19.96 -38.38
N CYS A 39 -25.76 19.21 -39.43
CA CYS A 39 -24.96 17.99 -39.33
C CYS A 39 -23.53 18.27 -38.90
N ILE A 40 -22.90 19.33 -39.42
CA ILE A 40 -21.54 19.73 -39.00
C ILE A 40 -21.53 20.12 -37.52
N VAL A 41 -22.49 20.93 -37.08
CA VAL A 41 -22.61 21.34 -35.67
C VAL A 41 -22.83 20.13 -34.77
N GLY A 42 -23.71 19.20 -35.14
CA GLY A 42 -23.94 17.96 -34.41
C GLY A 42 -22.68 17.09 -34.33
N TYR A 43 -21.95 16.94 -35.45
CA TYR A 43 -20.70 16.20 -35.49
C TYR A 43 -19.63 16.83 -34.59
N LEU A 44 -19.47 18.15 -34.63
CA LEU A 44 -18.50 18.87 -33.79
C LEU A 44 -18.84 18.75 -32.31
N TYR A 45 -20.13 18.86 -31.97
CA TYR A 45 -20.61 18.69 -30.59
C TYR A 45 -20.30 17.28 -30.06
N GLN A 46 -20.70 16.24 -30.80
CA GLN A 46 -20.44 14.85 -30.43
C GLN A 46 -18.93 14.56 -30.32
N SER A 47 -18.15 15.06 -31.27
CA SER A 47 -16.69 14.90 -31.27
C SER A 47 -16.03 15.59 -30.07
N SER A 48 -16.52 16.78 -29.69
CA SER A 48 -16.03 17.52 -28.52
C SER A 48 -16.29 16.78 -27.21
N GLU A 49 -17.48 16.19 -27.04
CA GLU A 49 -17.78 15.39 -25.84
C GLU A 49 -16.89 14.15 -25.76
N PHE A 50 -16.66 13.46 -26.88
CA PHE A 50 -15.73 12.34 -26.93
C PHE A 50 -14.30 12.77 -26.58
N LEU A 51 -13.84 13.91 -27.09
CA LEU A 51 -12.53 14.44 -26.79
C LEU A 51 -12.40 14.87 -25.32
N ARG A 52 -13.48 15.39 -24.72
CA ARG A 52 -13.55 15.72 -23.29
C ARG A 52 -13.39 14.46 -22.42
N LEU A 53 -14.09 13.38 -22.78
CA LEU A 53 -13.96 12.09 -22.11
C LEU A 53 -12.55 11.51 -22.27
N TYR A 54 -11.99 11.56 -23.48
CA TYR A 54 -10.63 11.10 -23.77
C TYR A 54 -9.57 11.87 -22.96
N ARG A 55 -9.69 13.21 -22.88
CA ARG A 55 -8.78 14.06 -22.08
C ARG A 55 -8.89 13.84 -20.59
N LYS A 56 -9.99 13.28 -20.09
CA LYS A 56 -10.15 12.96 -18.66
C LYS A 56 -9.27 11.76 -18.26
N TYR A 57 -8.75 11.00 -19.22
CA TYR A 57 -7.93 9.79 -18.99
C TYR A 57 -8.55 8.87 -17.91
N GLU A 58 -9.87 8.74 -17.93
CA GLU A 58 -10.58 7.93 -16.94
C GLU A 58 -10.27 6.46 -17.21
N THR A 59 -9.42 5.89 -16.37
CA THR A 59 -9.03 4.48 -16.45
C THR A 59 -10.08 3.62 -15.75
N VAL A 60 -10.62 2.64 -16.46
CA VAL A 60 -11.46 1.61 -15.84
C VAL A 60 -10.54 0.55 -15.24
N VAL A 61 -10.60 0.39 -13.92
CA VAL A 61 -9.88 -0.68 -13.22
C VAL A 61 -10.76 -1.93 -13.24
N ASP A 62 -10.35 -2.95 -13.99
CA ASP A 62 -10.98 -4.28 -13.98
C ASP A 62 -10.29 -5.15 -12.92
N ILE A 63 -10.92 -5.31 -11.75
CA ILE A 63 -10.38 -6.15 -10.68
C ILE A 63 -10.82 -7.59 -10.93
N ARG A 64 -9.88 -8.42 -11.38
CA ARG A 64 -10.09 -9.86 -11.54
C ARG A 64 -9.47 -10.62 -10.39
N LEU A 65 -10.29 -11.33 -9.63
CA LEU A 65 -9.83 -12.25 -8.59
C LEU A 65 -9.48 -13.58 -9.26
N THR A 66 -8.18 -13.82 -9.44
CA THR A 66 -7.66 -15.13 -9.89
C THR A 66 -7.25 -15.94 -8.67
N ASN A 67 -7.89 -17.10 -8.47
CA ASN A 67 -7.47 -18.06 -7.45
C ASN A 67 -6.34 -18.93 -8.02
N SER A 68 -5.10 -18.61 -7.67
CA SER A 68 -3.93 -19.39 -8.08
C SER A 68 -3.55 -20.40 -7.00
N ASN A 69 -3.34 -21.67 -7.41
CA ASN A 69 -2.85 -22.72 -6.51
C ASN A 69 -1.40 -22.50 -6.05
N LEU A 70 -0.73 -21.49 -6.60
CA LEU A 70 0.61 -21.04 -6.25
C LEU A 70 0.53 -19.55 -5.94
N THR A 71 0.85 -19.18 -4.71
CA THR A 71 0.97 -17.79 -4.26
C THR A 71 2.41 -17.60 -3.80
N GLU A 72 3.11 -16.63 -4.40
CA GLU A 72 4.42 -16.24 -3.91
C GLU A 72 4.29 -15.63 -2.52
N LEU A 73 5.17 -16.05 -1.61
CA LEU A 73 5.14 -15.54 -0.24
C LEU A 73 5.60 -14.07 -0.25
N PRO A 74 4.82 -13.13 0.31
CA PRO A 74 5.27 -11.74 0.38
C PRO A 74 6.48 -11.62 1.31
N SER A 75 7.30 -10.59 1.09
CA SER A 75 8.34 -10.22 2.03
C SER A 75 7.70 -9.77 3.35
N ILE A 76 8.05 -10.43 4.44
CA ILE A 76 7.58 -10.08 5.78
C ILE A 76 8.68 -9.27 6.45
N THR A 77 8.33 -8.06 6.91
CA THR A 77 9.20 -7.21 7.71
C THR A 77 8.63 -7.09 9.11
N PHE A 78 9.44 -7.41 10.13
CA PHE A 78 9.09 -7.16 11.52
C PHE A 78 9.97 -6.05 12.09
N CYS A 79 9.43 -5.31 13.05
CA CYS A 79 10.15 -4.31 13.81
C CYS A 79 9.96 -4.61 15.29
N ASN A 80 11.06 -4.70 16.04
CA ASN A 80 10.97 -4.64 17.49
C ASN A 80 10.95 -3.17 17.90
N TYR A 81 9.85 -2.74 18.52
CA TYR A 81 9.66 -1.35 18.96
C TYR A 81 10.75 -0.90 19.94
N ASP A 82 11.19 -1.80 20.81
CA ASP A 82 12.24 -1.54 21.80
C ASP A 82 13.62 -1.53 21.11
N GLY A 83 13.88 -2.51 20.24
CA GLY A 83 15.11 -2.64 19.42
C GLY A 83 16.42 -2.66 20.19
N SER A 84 16.40 -2.51 21.51
CA SER A 84 17.56 -2.26 22.35
C SER A 84 17.95 -3.54 23.07
N ASN A 85 19.25 -3.82 23.13
CA ASN A 85 19.76 -4.97 23.85
C ASN A 85 19.89 -4.61 25.35
N ILE A 86 18.77 -4.76 26.07
CA ILE A 86 18.66 -4.42 27.50
C ILE A 86 19.76 -5.14 28.31
N THR A 87 20.04 -6.40 28.02
CA THR A 87 21.09 -7.17 28.71
C THR A 87 22.45 -6.47 28.62
N LYS A 88 22.80 -5.97 27.45
CA LYS A 88 24.07 -5.26 27.22
C LYS A 88 24.08 -3.86 27.82
N ILE A 89 22.97 -3.13 27.72
CA ILE A 89 22.81 -1.80 28.32
C ILE A 89 22.97 -1.87 29.84
N CYS A 90 22.25 -2.80 30.48
CA CYS A 90 22.27 -2.99 31.92
C CYS A 90 23.55 -3.68 32.42
N GLY A 91 24.33 -4.31 31.55
CA GLY A 91 25.59 -4.97 31.89
C GLY A 91 26.80 -4.06 31.72
N GLU A 92 26.84 -3.26 30.66
CA GLU A 92 28.04 -2.56 30.22
C GLU A 92 27.90 -1.03 30.27
N LEU A 93 26.76 -0.48 29.82
CA LEU A 93 26.62 0.96 29.62
C LEU A 93 26.30 1.67 30.93
N LYS A 94 25.16 1.32 31.55
CA LYS A 94 24.66 1.93 32.78
C LYS A 94 23.82 0.94 33.58
N PRO A 95 24.46 0.12 34.43
CA PRO A 95 23.75 -0.85 35.28
C PRO A 95 22.74 -0.20 36.22
N ASP A 96 23.02 1.03 36.67
CA ASP A 96 22.20 1.79 37.61
C ASP A 96 20.87 2.25 37.01
N TRP A 97 20.72 2.23 35.69
CA TRP A 97 19.47 2.55 35.04
C TRP A 97 18.46 1.42 35.12
N CYS A 98 18.90 0.19 35.40
CA CYS A 98 18.05 -0.96 35.29
C CYS A 98 17.62 -1.49 36.65
N TYR A 99 16.34 -1.76 36.78
CA TYR A 99 15.75 -2.32 38.00
C TYR A 99 15.10 -3.67 37.68
N PRO A 100 14.94 -4.54 38.69
CA PRO A 100 14.24 -5.80 38.50
C PRO A 100 12.78 -5.56 38.11
N LEU A 101 12.28 -6.36 37.18
CA LEU A 101 10.89 -6.31 36.72
C LEU A 101 9.89 -6.53 37.85
N SER A 102 10.27 -7.26 38.90
CA SER A 102 9.46 -7.43 40.12
C SER A 102 9.15 -6.12 40.87
N GLU A 103 9.97 -5.08 40.68
CA GLU A 103 9.77 -3.75 41.28
C GLU A 103 8.95 -2.82 40.38
N GLU A 104 8.56 -3.26 39.17
CA GLU A 104 7.74 -2.46 38.27
C GLU A 104 6.30 -2.35 38.82
N PRO A 105 5.79 -1.11 39.04
CA PRO A 105 4.51 -0.89 39.71
C PRO A 105 3.29 -1.40 38.92
N GLU A 106 3.45 -1.72 37.64
CA GLU A 106 2.40 -2.20 36.74
C GLU A 106 2.63 -3.64 36.27
N LEU A 107 3.41 -4.45 37.00
CA LEU A 107 3.61 -5.83 36.59
C LEU A 107 2.28 -6.60 36.68
N PRO A 108 1.71 -7.09 35.56
CA PRO A 108 0.44 -7.81 35.63
C PRO A 108 0.67 -9.11 36.42
N GLU A 109 -0.16 -9.39 37.44
CA GLU A 109 -0.05 -10.58 38.32
C GLU A 109 0.05 -11.93 37.57
N LYS A 110 -0.23 -11.93 36.27
CA LYS A 110 -0.32 -13.09 35.37
C LYS A 110 0.73 -13.06 34.24
N VAL A 111 1.93 -12.49 34.45
CA VAL A 111 3.00 -12.47 33.43
C VAL A 111 3.28 -13.86 32.84
N CYS A 112 3.28 -14.90 33.69
CA CYS A 112 3.52 -16.27 33.24
C CYS A 112 2.35 -16.90 32.48
N GLU A 113 1.11 -16.43 32.65
CA GLU A 113 -0.02 -16.91 31.86
C GLU A 113 0.00 -16.30 30.46
N CYS A 114 0.33 -15.01 30.35
CA CYS A 114 0.35 -14.31 29.07
C CYS A 114 1.63 -14.56 28.27
N LEU A 115 2.79 -14.67 28.94
CA LEU A 115 4.11 -14.73 28.31
C LEU A 115 5.03 -15.76 29.01
N PRO A 116 4.62 -17.04 29.12
CA PRO A 116 5.34 -18.07 29.88
C PRO A 116 6.78 -18.26 29.41
N GLN A 117 7.03 -18.20 28.09
CA GLN A 117 8.36 -18.47 27.53
C GLN A 117 9.34 -17.30 27.69
N ARG A 118 8.84 -16.08 27.91
CA ARG A 118 9.67 -14.87 27.94
C ARG A 118 10.12 -14.53 29.36
N TYR A 119 9.20 -14.62 30.31
CA TYR A 119 9.44 -14.17 31.68
C TYR A 119 9.46 -15.30 32.71
N CYS A 120 9.25 -16.56 32.29
CA CYS A 120 9.17 -17.68 33.22
C CYS A 120 10.03 -18.85 32.76
N GLU A 121 10.72 -19.49 33.69
CA GLU A 121 11.50 -20.71 33.47
C GLU A 121 10.87 -21.81 34.34
N ASN A 122 10.45 -22.91 33.72
CA ASN A 122 9.76 -24.02 34.39
C ASN A 122 8.55 -23.58 35.24
N GLY A 123 7.77 -22.61 34.73
CA GLY A 123 6.59 -22.08 35.42
C GLY A 123 6.87 -21.14 36.58
N THR A 124 8.15 -20.86 36.88
CA THR A 124 8.55 -19.89 37.91
C THR A 124 8.92 -18.57 37.24
N PHE A 125 8.41 -17.45 37.76
CA PHE A 125 8.78 -16.12 37.29
C PHE A 125 10.27 -15.89 37.49
N LYS A 126 10.96 -15.54 36.41
CA LYS A 126 12.37 -15.17 36.43
C LYS A 126 12.47 -13.67 36.34
N ASP A 127 12.92 -13.07 37.43
CA ASP A 127 13.10 -11.64 37.50
C ASP A 127 14.18 -11.21 36.50
N ARG A 128 13.81 -10.30 35.59
CA ARG A 128 14.69 -9.77 34.56
C ARG A 128 14.89 -8.30 34.80
N LYS A 129 16.09 -7.80 34.49
CA LYS A 129 16.34 -6.36 34.50
C LYS A 129 15.60 -5.71 33.34
N VAL A 130 14.90 -4.63 33.64
CA VAL A 130 14.26 -3.78 32.63
C VAL A 130 14.87 -2.39 32.63
N LEU A 131 14.76 -1.73 31.48
CA LEU A 131 15.17 -0.35 31.32
C LEU A 131 13.93 0.54 31.46
N PRO A 132 13.94 1.57 32.32
CA PRO A 132 12.86 2.54 32.41
C PRO A 132 12.74 3.34 31.13
N PHE A 133 11.56 3.93 30.91
CA PHE A 133 11.28 4.76 29.75
C PHE A 133 12.35 5.86 29.51
N PHE A 134 12.85 6.50 30.57
CA PHE A 134 13.88 7.54 30.45
C PHE A 134 15.22 7.00 29.90
N GLY A 135 15.56 5.74 30.19
CA GLY A 135 16.80 5.12 29.72
C GLY A 135 16.85 5.02 28.20
N TYR A 136 15.71 4.71 27.57
CA TYR A 136 15.60 4.72 26.10
C TYR A 136 15.85 6.10 25.50
N GLY A 137 15.35 7.15 26.17
CA GLY A 137 15.58 8.54 25.78
C GLY A 137 17.06 8.91 25.82
N GLU A 138 17.80 8.49 26.85
CA GLU A 138 19.23 8.76 26.95
C GLU A 138 20.05 7.97 25.91
N ILE A 139 19.70 6.71 25.65
CA ILE A 139 20.37 5.91 24.60
C ILE A 139 20.14 6.52 23.21
N SER A 140 18.96 7.09 22.98
CA SER A 140 18.64 7.74 21.70
C SER A 140 19.50 8.98 21.41
N LYS A 141 20.09 9.59 22.45
CA LYS A 141 20.99 10.74 22.35
C LYS A 141 22.45 10.36 22.07
N LEU A 142 22.81 9.08 22.17
CA LEU A 142 24.15 8.62 21.85
C LEU A 142 24.47 8.81 20.35
N PRO A 143 25.74 9.01 19.99
CA PRO A 143 26.18 8.98 18.60
C PRO A 143 25.74 7.69 17.89
N PRO A 144 25.42 7.72 16.59
CA PRO A 144 24.89 6.55 15.87
C PRO A 144 25.80 5.31 15.95
N ASP A 145 27.11 5.48 15.89
CA ASP A 145 28.12 4.43 15.96
C ASP A 145 28.22 3.78 17.35
N GLU A 146 28.04 4.57 18.41
CA GLU A 146 27.96 4.03 19.78
C GLU A 146 26.62 3.35 20.02
N ARG A 147 25.52 3.93 19.54
CA ARG A 147 24.17 3.37 19.67
C ARG A 147 24.05 2.00 19.02
N LEU A 148 24.65 1.80 17.84
CA LEU A 148 24.65 0.52 17.12
C LEU A 148 25.17 -0.65 17.97
N LYS A 149 26.08 -0.39 18.92
CA LYS A 149 26.62 -1.44 19.80
C LYS A 149 25.59 -1.99 20.78
N TYR A 150 24.52 -1.25 21.05
CA TYR A 150 23.47 -1.58 22.02
C TYR A 150 22.13 -1.91 21.38
N ILE A 151 22.07 -1.98 20.05
CA ILE A 151 20.89 -2.46 19.31
C ILE A 151 20.92 -3.98 19.27
N GLN A 152 19.74 -4.61 19.27
CA GLN A 152 19.62 -6.06 19.11
C GLN A 152 20.04 -6.49 17.71
N ASP A 153 20.79 -7.58 17.62
CA ASP A 153 21.05 -8.21 16.34
C ASP A 153 19.86 -9.08 15.88
N LEU A 154 19.90 -9.52 14.63
CA LEU A 154 18.84 -10.36 14.07
C LEU A 154 18.63 -11.66 14.85
N ASN A 155 19.72 -12.26 15.36
CA ASN A 155 19.64 -13.51 16.12
C ASN A 155 19.00 -13.29 17.50
N ASP A 156 19.29 -12.17 18.15
CA ASP A 156 18.67 -11.74 19.40
C ASP A 156 17.16 -11.56 19.21
N VAL A 157 16.75 -10.93 18.11
CA VAL A 157 15.32 -10.75 17.81
C VAL A 157 14.64 -12.09 17.51
N ILE A 158 15.25 -12.94 16.67
CA ILE A 158 14.70 -14.26 16.34
C ILE A 158 14.58 -15.13 17.60
N ARG A 159 15.56 -15.12 18.49
CA ARG A 159 15.50 -15.87 19.77
C ARG A 159 14.45 -15.32 20.73
N SER A 160 14.21 -14.02 20.71
CA SER A 160 13.21 -13.36 21.56
C SER A 160 11.78 -13.54 21.03
N CYS A 161 11.61 -13.92 19.77
CA CYS A 161 10.33 -14.18 19.12
C CYS A 161 10.09 -15.69 18.97
N SER A 162 9.32 -16.28 19.88
CA SER A 162 8.83 -17.65 19.74
C SER A 162 7.58 -17.71 18.86
N PHE A 163 7.68 -18.26 17.65
CA PHE A 163 6.50 -18.59 16.83
C PHE A 163 6.07 -20.03 17.11
N LEU A 164 4.90 -20.22 17.74
CA LEU A 164 4.24 -21.52 17.85
C LEU A 164 3.28 -21.70 16.66
N VAL A 165 3.66 -22.52 15.68
CA VAL A 165 2.77 -22.94 14.61
C VAL A 165 2.10 -24.24 15.03
N HIS A 166 0.89 -24.16 15.61
CA HIS A 166 0.05 -25.34 15.75
C HIS A 166 -0.69 -25.61 14.43
N GLY A 167 -0.15 -26.54 13.65
CA GLY A 167 -0.86 -27.11 12.52
C GLY A 167 -1.91 -28.10 12.99
N ASN A 168 -3.18 -27.78 12.72
CA ASN A 168 -4.25 -28.69 12.25
C ASN A 168 -5.53 -27.87 12.07
N GLN A 169 -5.84 -27.49 10.82
CA GLN A 169 -7.10 -26.87 10.42
C GLN A 169 -8.19 -27.96 10.24
N PRO A 170 -9.48 -27.66 10.45
CA PRO A 170 -10.26 -26.89 9.47
C PRO A 170 -11.21 -25.84 10.08
N GLU A 171 -11.46 -24.79 9.29
CA GLU A 171 -12.64 -23.91 9.31
C GLU A 171 -13.25 -23.59 10.68
N ASP A 172 -12.81 -22.49 11.32
CA ASP A 172 -13.75 -21.55 11.94
C ASP A 172 -13.05 -20.28 12.44
N SER A 173 -13.52 -19.14 11.92
CA SER A 173 -13.36 -17.78 12.44
C SER A 173 -11.94 -17.22 12.61
N PHE A 174 -11.41 -16.63 11.52
CA PHE A 174 -10.54 -15.46 11.61
C PHE A 174 -11.37 -14.28 12.18
N ARG A 175 -11.56 -14.24 13.50
CA ARG A 175 -12.10 -13.07 14.19
C ARG A 175 -10.91 -12.18 14.56
N THR A 176 -10.72 -11.14 13.78
CA THR A 176 -9.78 -10.05 14.06
C THR A 176 -10.11 -9.40 15.40
N SER A 177 -9.37 -9.76 16.44
CA SER A 177 -9.01 -8.84 17.50
C SER A 177 -7.50 -8.64 17.41
N GLY A 178 -7.11 -7.40 17.15
CA GLY A 178 -5.76 -6.83 17.04
C GLY A 178 -4.54 -7.75 17.06
N SER A 179 -3.77 -7.68 15.97
CA SER A 179 -2.38 -8.17 15.82
C SER A 179 -2.23 -9.61 15.31
N GLN A 180 -2.18 -9.75 13.99
CA GLN A 180 -1.87 -11.01 13.29
C GLN A 180 -0.40 -11.02 12.86
N VAL A 181 0.30 -12.10 13.19
CA VAL A 181 1.54 -12.51 12.51
C VAL A 181 1.38 -14.00 12.17
N PHE A 182 1.49 -14.36 10.89
CA PHE A 182 1.60 -15.74 10.41
C PHE A 182 2.92 -15.92 9.64
N PRO A 183 3.61 -17.09 9.72
CA PRO A 183 5.02 -17.19 9.36
C PRO A 183 5.32 -18.08 8.15
N LEU A 184 6.32 -17.70 7.35
CA LEU A 184 7.33 -18.58 6.73
C LEU A 184 8.43 -17.65 6.21
N ILE A 185 9.67 -17.82 6.65
CA ILE A 185 10.69 -16.77 6.53
C ILE A 185 11.91 -17.28 5.76
N THR A 186 12.23 -16.60 4.66
CA THR A 186 13.55 -16.59 4.04
C THR A 186 14.10 -15.17 4.19
N PHE A 187 15.26 -15.01 4.84
CA PHE A 187 15.85 -13.71 5.12
C PHE A 187 16.83 -13.29 4.02
N MET A 188 16.61 -12.10 3.46
CA MET A 188 17.60 -11.36 2.68
C MET A 188 17.95 -10.11 3.48
N VAL A 189 19.23 -9.93 3.81
CA VAL A 189 19.74 -8.81 4.62
C VAL A 189 20.49 -7.86 3.69
N PHE A 190 20.15 -6.56 3.75
CA PHE A 190 20.97 -5.46 3.22
C PHE A 190 21.71 -4.78 4.37
#